data_AF-A0A9W9BUM2-F1
#
_entry.id   AF-A0A9W9BUM2-F1
#
_cell.length_a   1.000
_cell.length_b   1.000
_cell.length_c   1.000
_cell.angle_alpha   90.00
_cell.angle_beta   90.00
_cell.angle_gamma   90.00
#
_symmetry.space_group_name_H-M   'P 1'
#
loop_
_entity.id
_entity.type
_entity.pdbx_description
1 polymer ?
#
loop_
_entity_poly.entity_id
_entity_poly.type
_entity_poly.pdbx_seq_one_letter_code
_entity_poly.pdbx_strand_id
1 'polypeptide(L)'
;MRRKVSWWAADSPEGDKGWDVVILCDPQLKELTPPPKLFIAKPEDPTKNQRQGTKVAPKPQDSQKMLDEGQLRNTPFQGGYIDFVPPAPVINGQIPQISNHPHESMLRDLVYYHQTNAARLEGDKVWDDPTTSAFFVKKIVAAHSLQLADYVKSVLPSLELKLTTGWVEEKEQWKGLQTISRRCGNYRDDLEDTLLSLGYSLTTPDKFTNSKWEDCEVDYQYAYFRMKTLKERADNLMTSMTGLASIAGNHQNLEEAKRVKRLNLLALLFIPLAYTSSLFSMQDEYMPNKSHFWVYWVCAIGVVIFTSVVTWVLDRALNDAAEWSLANFKKWPAWGQKHPRETLNRTKTGLWGPTRQTTR
;
A
#
# COMPACT_ATOMS: atom_id res chain seq x y z
N MET A 1 8.07 -16.61 12.21
CA MET A 1 9.34 -17.13 12.77
C MET A 1 10.29 -15.96 12.88
N ARG A 2 10.67 -15.54 14.09
CA ARG A 2 11.82 -14.64 14.30
C ARG A 2 13.03 -15.56 14.25
N ARG A 3 13.89 -15.41 13.23
CA ARG A 3 15.12 -16.19 13.18
C ARG A 3 16.05 -15.68 14.26
N LYS A 4 16.67 -16.59 15.01
CA LYS A 4 17.54 -16.24 16.13
C LYS A 4 18.92 -16.82 15.90
N VAL A 5 19.91 -16.05 16.32
CA VAL A 5 21.29 -16.48 16.43
C VAL A 5 21.61 -16.37 17.90
N SER A 6 22.22 -17.40 18.43
CA SER A 6 22.59 -17.45 19.83
C SER A 6 24.05 -17.81 19.94
N TRP A 7 24.72 -17.10 20.83
CA TRP A 7 26.16 -17.11 20.99
C TRP A 7 26.46 -17.31 22.47
N TRP A 8 27.35 -18.23 22.76
CA TRP A 8 27.87 -18.50 24.09
C TRP A 8 29.38 -18.64 24.00
N ALA A 9 30.07 -18.10 24.98
CA ALA A 9 31.50 -18.30 25.17
C ALA A 9 31.77 -18.79 26.58
N ALA A 10 32.79 -19.63 26.71
CA ALA A 10 33.33 -20.08 27.99
C ALA A 10 34.86 -20.13 27.89
N ASP A 11 35.54 -19.81 28.98
CA ASP A 11 36.98 -20.06 29.07
C ASP A 11 37.25 -21.56 29.02
N SER A 12 38.34 -21.95 28.35
CA SER A 12 38.68 -23.37 28.25
C SER A 12 38.99 -23.92 29.65
N PRO A 13 38.32 -25.00 30.08
CA PRO A 13 38.53 -25.57 31.41
C PRO A 13 39.90 -26.26 31.56
N GLU A 14 40.64 -26.46 30.46
CA GLU A 14 41.75 -27.41 30.36
C GLU A 14 43.13 -26.75 30.25
N GLY A 15 43.42 -25.72 31.06
CA GLY A 15 44.79 -25.19 31.25
C GLY A 15 45.48 -24.55 30.03
N ASP A 16 44.92 -24.68 28.84
CA ASP A 16 45.27 -23.93 27.65
C ASP A 16 44.73 -22.50 27.79
N LYS A 17 45.56 -21.52 27.44
CA LYS A 17 45.21 -20.08 27.47
C LYS A 17 44.25 -19.74 26.32
N GLY A 18 43.06 -20.34 26.30
CA GLY A 18 42.07 -20.18 25.24
C GLY A 18 40.65 -20.19 25.76
N TRP A 19 39.70 -19.93 24.86
CA TRP A 19 38.26 -19.93 25.10
C TRP A 19 37.56 -20.70 24.00
N ASP A 20 36.42 -21.29 24.34
CA ASP A 20 35.53 -22.00 23.43
C ASP A 20 34.27 -21.17 23.17
N VAL A 21 33.81 -21.18 21.92
CA VAL A 21 32.61 -20.46 21.49
C VAL A 21 31.66 -21.38 20.76
N VAL A 22 30.39 -21.35 21.17
CA VAL A 22 29.30 -22.07 20.53
C VAL A 22 28.37 -21.05 19.87
N ILE A 23 28.22 -21.16 18.55
CA ILE A 23 27.32 -20.32 17.77
C ILE A 23 26.24 -21.22 17.16
N LEU A 24 24.98 -20.98 17.53
CA LEU A 24 23.83 -21.63 16.92
C LEU A 24 23.17 -20.65 15.94
N CYS A 25 23.16 -21.04 14.66
CA CYS A 25 22.55 -20.29 13.56
C CYS A 25 21.37 -21.07 12.99
N ASP A 26 20.26 -20.39 12.72
CA ASP A 26 19.11 -21.00 12.05
C ASP A 26 19.47 -21.51 10.64
N PRO A 27 18.98 -22.70 10.25
CA PRO A 27 19.23 -23.24 8.92
C PRO A 27 18.56 -22.41 7.81
N GLN A 28 19.09 -22.51 6.59
CA GLN A 28 18.51 -21.88 5.42
C GLN A 28 17.11 -22.48 5.14
N LEU A 29 16.09 -21.62 4.99
CA LEU A 29 14.76 -22.06 4.56
C LEU A 29 14.79 -22.46 3.09
N LYS A 30 14.92 -23.76 2.84
CA LYS A 30 14.88 -24.34 1.49
C LYS A 30 13.44 -24.63 1.01
N GLU A 31 12.52 -24.80 1.95
CA GLU A 31 11.12 -25.15 1.67
C GLU A 31 10.19 -24.19 2.43
N LEU A 32 9.49 -23.32 1.69
CA LEU A 32 8.47 -22.44 2.26
C LEU A 32 7.11 -23.13 2.14
N THR A 33 6.55 -23.56 3.26
CA THR A 33 5.15 -24.01 3.36
C THR A 33 4.28 -22.93 4.00
N PRO A 34 3.08 -22.62 3.46
CA PRO A 34 2.49 -23.21 2.26
C PRO A 34 3.14 -22.71 0.96
N PRO A 35 3.03 -23.46 -0.15
CA PRO A 35 3.49 -23.01 -1.46
C PRO A 35 2.88 -21.63 -1.76
N PRO A 36 3.66 -20.69 -2.33
CA PRO A 36 3.19 -19.35 -2.57
C PRO A 36 1.98 -19.39 -3.50
N LYS A 37 0.95 -18.63 -3.14
CA LYS A 37 -0.22 -18.46 -4.00
C LYS A 37 0.21 -17.61 -5.19
N LEU A 38 0.40 -18.24 -6.34
CA LEU A 38 0.53 -17.54 -7.62
C LEU A 38 -0.78 -16.78 -7.85
N PHE A 39 -0.71 -15.45 -7.81
CA PHE A 39 -1.77 -14.61 -8.36
C PHE A 39 -1.65 -14.70 -9.87
N ILE A 40 -2.41 -15.60 -10.48
CA ILE A 40 -2.59 -15.63 -11.94
C ILE A 40 -3.20 -14.27 -12.30
N ALA A 41 -2.43 -13.40 -12.94
CA ALA A 41 -2.97 -12.24 -13.61
C ALA A 41 -4.04 -12.77 -14.56
N LYS A 42 -5.30 -12.34 -14.36
CA LYS A 42 -6.37 -12.71 -15.29
C LYS A 42 -5.89 -12.36 -16.70
N PRO A 43 -5.89 -13.28 -17.67
CA PRO A 43 -5.74 -12.87 -19.05
C PRO A 43 -6.83 -11.84 -19.32
N GLU A 44 -6.44 -10.67 -19.84
CA GLU A 44 -7.38 -9.72 -20.39
C GLU A 44 -8.08 -10.41 -21.57
N ASP A 45 -9.30 -10.89 -21.34
CA ASP A 45 -10.13 -11.45 -22.41
C ASP A 45 -10.46 -10.34 -23.43
N PRO A 46 -10.05 -10.46 -24.70
CA PRO A 46 -10.36 -9.48 -25.75
C PRO A 46 -11.82 -9.56 -26.23
N THR A 47 -12.69 -10.31 -25.54
CA THR A 47 -14.06 -10.62 -25.99
C THR A 47 -15.10 -10.40 -24.91
N LYS A 48 -15.12 -9.21 -24.28
CA LYS A 48 -16.35 -8.70 -23.68
C LYS A 48 -17.28 -8.16 -24.77
N ASN A 49 -17.94 -9.06 -25.46
CA ASN A 49 -19.26 -8.81 -26.01
C ASN A 49 -20.14 -10.05 -25.85
N GLN A 50 -21.29 -9.82 -25.21
CA GLN A 50 -22.51 -10.62 -25.22
C GLN A 50 -22.77 -11.66 -24.11
N ARG A 51 -23.72 -11.24 -23.25
CA ARG A 51 -24.92 -11.96 -22.81
C ARG A 51 -24.80 -12.97 -21.67
N GLN A 52 -25.34 -12.51 -20.54
CA GLN A 52 -26.13 -13.22 -19.52
C GLN A 52 -26.08 -14.77 -19.48
N GLY A 53 -25.66 -15.30 -18.33
CA GLY A 53 -25.96 -16.67 -17.92
C GLY A 53 -24.98 -17.22 -16.88
N THR A 54 -25.40 -17.21 -15.62
CA THR A 54 -24.91 -18.08 -14.52
C THR A 54 -23.42 -17.96 -14.14
N LYS A 55 -23.14 -17.20 -13.08
CA LYS A 55 -21.85 -17.20 -12.38
C LYS A 55 -21.64 -18.53 -11.64
N VAL A 56 -21.00 -19.50 -12.30
CA VAL A 56 -20.37 -20.63 -11.60
C VAL A 56 -19.03 -20.13 -11.07
N ALA A 57 -18.86 -20.16 -9.76
CA ALA A 57 -17.57 -19.88 -9.13
C ALA A 57 -16.53 -20.89 -9.65
N PRO A 58 -15.32 -20.46 -10.06
CA PRO A 58 -14.29 -21.40 -10.47
C PRO A 58 -13.92 -22.29 -9.28
N LYS A 59 -14.09 -23.61 -9.44
CA LYS A 59 -13.58 -24.60 -8.49
C LYS A 59 -12.05 -24.47 -8.41
N PRO A 60 -11.44 -24.67 -7.23
CA PRO A 60 -9.99 -24.72 -7.09
C PRO A 60 -9.48 -25.95 -7.84
N GLN A 61 -9.04 -25.77 -9.09
CA GLN A 61 -8.30 -26.80 -9.80
C GLN A 61 -6.86 -26.78 -9.30
N ASP A 62 -6.53 -27.85 -8.55
CA ASP A 62 -5.24 -28.47 -8.33
C ASP A 62 -4.00 -27.59 -8.50
N SER A 63 -3.58 -27.02 -7.38
CA SER A 63 -2.22 -26.57 -7.08
C SER A 63 -1.11 -27.59 -7.34
N GLN A 64 -1.44 -28.82 -7.74
CA GLN A 64 -0.50 -29.90 -8.00
C GLN A 64 0.07 -29.92 -9.43
N LYS A 65 -0.65 -29.40 -10.44
CA LYS A 65 -0.18 -29.49 -11.84
C LYS A 65 0.86 -28.43 -12.26
N MET A 66 1.23 -27.50 -11.39
CA MET A 66 2.33 -26.55 -11.62
C MET A 66 3.54 -26.75 -10.68
N LEU A 67 3.55 -27.80 -9.86
CA LEU A 67 4.67 -28.07 -8.93
C LEU A 67 5.97 -28.49 -9.65
N ASP A 68 5.91 -28.94 -10.90
CA ASP A 68 7.07 -29.45 -11.65
C ASP A 68 7.85 -28.37 -12.44
N GLU A 69 7.28 -27.19 -12.71
CA GLU A 69 7.93 -26.19 -13.59
C GLU A 69 8.66 -25.04 -12.87
N GLY A 70 8.74 -25.04 -11.54
CA GLY A 70 9.43 -23.94 -10.87
C GLY A 70 9.55 -24.11 -9.37
N GLN A 71 10.52 -24.92 -8.95
CA GLN A 71 11.04 -24.85 -7.59
C GLN A 71 11.44 -23.39 -7.33
N LEU A 72 10.66 -22.67 -6.51
CA LEU A 72 10.92 -21.26 -6.23
C LEU A 72 12.30 -21.12 -5.62
N ARG A 73 13.27 -20.69 -6.43
CA ARG A 73 14.62 -20.41 -5.99
C ARG A 73 14.59 -19.08 -5.25
N ASN A 74 14.55 -19.13 -3.92
CA ASN A 74 14.74 -17.95 -3.09
C ASN A 74 16.19 -17.49 -3.25
N THR A 75 16.40 -16.38 -3.94
CA THR A 75 17.69 -15.69 -4.00
C THR A 75 17.70 -14.54 -2.99
N PRO A 76 18.85 -14.21 -2.38
CA PRO A 76 18.96 -13.05 -1.52
C PRO A 76 18.59 -11.77 -2.28
N PHE A 77 17.92 -10.85 -1.59
CA PHE A 77 17.53 -9.56 -2.17
C PHE A 77 18.79 -8.80 -2.59
N GLN A 78 18.87 -8.40 -3.88
CA GLN A 78 20.05 -7.76 -4.48
C GLN A 78 21.37 -8.54 -4.30
N GLY A 79 21.31 -9.86 -4.18
CA GLY A 79 22.51 -10.70 -4.06
C GLY A 79 23.08 -10.83 -2.65
N GLY A 80 22.54 -10.13 -1.65
CA GLY A 80 23.03 -10.19 -0.26
C GLY A 80 23.17 -8.82 0.37
N TYR A 81 23.77 -8.78 1.55
CA TYR A 81 24.24 -7.54 2.13
C TYR A 81 25.61 -7.18 1.52
N ILE A 82 26.01 -5.91 1.67
CA ILE A 82 27.30 -5.43 1.16
C ILE A 82 28.39 -5.82 2.16
N ASP A 83 29.55 -6.27 1.67
CA ASP A 83 30.71 -6.57 2.51
C ASP A 83 31.10 -5.36 3.38
N PHE A 84 31.18 -5.59 4.69
CA PHE A 84 31.53 -4.58 5.70
C PHE A 84 33.05 -4.47 5.93
N VAL A 85 33.83 -5.41 5.40
CA VAL A 85 35.29 -5.38 5.49
C VAL A 85 35.83 -4.51 4.35
N PRO A 86 36.63 -3.46 4.64
CA PRO A 86 37.20 -2.64 3.59
C PRO A 86 38.07 -3.49 2.65
N PRO A 87 38.09 -3.17 1.34
CA PRO A 87 38.94 -3.87 0.39
C PRO A 87 40.41 -3.75 0.83
N ALA A 88 41.20 -4.80 0.57
CA ALA A 88 42.63 -4.75 0.86
C ALA A 88 43.25 -3.54 0.14
N PRO A 89 44.23 -2.84 0.77
CA PRO A 89 44.90 -1.72 0.13
C PRO A 89 45.49 -2.17 -1.22
N VAL A 90 45.38 -1.30 -2.22
CA VAL A 90 45.90 -1.58 -3.57
C VAL A 90 47.42 -1.70 -3.48
N ILE A 91 47.94 -2.92 -3.62
CA ILE A 91 49.37 -3.18 -3.71
C ILE A 91 49.75 -3.17 -5.19
N ASN A 92 50.70 -2.32 -5.58
CA ASN A 92 51.25 -2.23 -6.94
C ASN A 92 50.23 -1.95 -8.07
N GLY A 93 49.20 -1.12 -7.80
CA GLY A 93 48.25 -0.66 -8.83
C GLY A 93 47.26 -1.72 -9.31
N GLN A 94 47.25 -2.92 -8.73
CA GLN A 94 46.27 -3.96 -9.01
C GLN A 94 45.19 -3.96 -7.93
N ILE A 95 43.93 -3.78 -8.36
CA ILE A 95 42.77 -3.94 -7.48
C ILE A 95 42.67 -5.45 -7.17
N PRO A 96 42.69 -5.86 -5.88
CA PRO A 96 42.49 -7.25 -5.52
C PRO A 96 41.18 -7.76 -6.14
N GLN A 97 41.22 -8.90 -6.83
CA GLN A 97 40.03 -9.60 -7.30
C GLN A 97 39.29 -10.14 -6.06
N ILE A 98 38.38 -9.34 -5.52
CA ILE A 98 37.51 -9.77 -4.43
C ILE A 98 36.41 -10.61 -5.05
N SER A 99 36.41 -11.91 -4.77
CA SER A 99 35.27 -12.76 -5.10
C SER A 99 34.12 -12.36 -4.18
N ASN A 100 33.07 -11.74 -4.72
CA ASN A 100 31.87 -11.42 -3.96
C ASN A 100 31.36 -12.68 -3.26
N HIS A 101 31.17 -12.63 -1.94
CA HIS A 101 30.63 -13.76 -1.21
C HIS A 101 29.15 -13.96 -1.60
N PRO A 102 28.68 -15.19 -1.87
CA PRO A 102 27.32 -15.41 -2.38
C PRO A 102 26.21 -15.29 -1.31
N HIS A 103 26.57 -15.06 -0.05
CA HIS A 103 25.66 -14.80 1.09
C HIS A 103 24.47 -15.79 1.20
N GLU A 104 24.73 -17.08 0.96
CA GLU A 104 23.68 -18.10 0.93
C GLU A 104 23.20 -18.50 2.33
N SER A 105 24.07 -18.43 3.33
CA SER A 105 23.80 -18.87 4.70
C SER A 105 24.74 -18.18 5.68
N MET A 106 24.17 -17.74 6.81
CA MET A 106 24.92 -17.12 7.90
C MET A 106 26.08 -17.98 8.41
N LEU A 107 25.92 -19.32 8.42
CA LEU A 107 27.01 -20.22 8.81
C LEU A 107 28.20 -20.11 7.84
N ARG A 108 27.92 -20.08 6.54
CA ARG A 108 28.96 -19.95 5.51
C ARG A 108 29.61 -18.58 5.56
N ASP A 109 28.81 -17.53 5.76
CA ASP A 109 29.31 -16.17 5.96
C ASP A 109 30.27 -16.12 7.15
N LEU A 110 29.89 -16.66 8.30
CA LEU A 110 30.75 -16.71 9.49
C LEU A 110 32.07 -17.44 9.23
N VAL A 111 32.01 -18.65 8.66
CA VAL A 111 33.22 -19.42 8.32
C VAL A 111 34.11 -18.62 7.37
N TYR A 112 33.53 -17.96 6.36
CA TYR A 112 34.27 -17.15 5.41
C TYR A 112 34.98 -15.96 6.06
N TYR A 113 34.29 -15.16 6.89
CA TYR A 113 34.91 -14.00 7.55
C TYR A 113 35.95 -14.41 8.58
N HIS A 114 35.70 -15.47 9.37
CA HIS A 114 36.68 -15.96 10.32
C HIS A 114 37.93 -16.53 9.61
N GLN A 115 37.79 -17.24 8.49
CA GLN A 115 38.96 -17.78 7.76
C GLN A 115 39.74 -16.71 7.00
N THR A 116 39.04 -15.74 6.40
CA THR A 116 39.67 -14.78 5.47
C THR A 116 40.11 -13.49 6.15
N ASN A 117 39.36 -13.02 7.15
CA ASN A 117 39.49 -11.68 7.71
C ASN A 117 39.85 -11.66 9.20
N ALA A 118 39.98 -12.81 9.88
CA ALA A 118 40.41 -12.83 11.28
C ALA A 118 41.78 -12.19 11.50
N ALA A 119 42.71 -12.34 10.54
CA ALA A 119 44.01 -11.68 10.57
C ALA A 119 43.91 -10.15 10.51
N ARG A 120 42.82 -9.56 10.00
CA ARG A 120 42.71 -8.09 9.92
C ARG A 120 42.28 -7.43 11.23
N LEU A 121 41.86 -8.22 12.21
CA LEU A 121 41.55 -7.77 13.57
C LEU A 121 42.82 -7.65 14.44
N GLU A 122 44.01 -7.80 13.84
CA GLU A 122 45.36 -7.76 14.44
C GLU A 122 45.65 -6.48 15.25
N GLY A 123 45.16 -6.45 16.48
CA GLY A 123 46.04 -6.21 17.61
C GLY A 123 46.28 -7.53 18.31
N ASP A 124 47.52 -7.87 18.66
CA ASP A 124 47.94 -9.12 19.35
C ASP A 124 47.16 -9.46 20.64
N LYS A 125 46.26 -8.58 21.12
CA LYS A 125 45.46 -8.71 22.34
C LYS A 125 43.95 -8.78 22.10
N VAL A 126 43.51 -8.68 20.84
CA VAL A 126 42.08 -8.59 20.50
C VAL A 126 41.40 -9.94 20.71
N TRP A 127 42.12 -11.04 20.50
CA TRP A 127 41.61 -12.40 20.71
C TRP A 127 41.72 -12.91 22.16
N ASP A 128 42.17 -12.08 23.10
CA ASP A 128 42.22 -12.45 24.53
C ASP A 128 40.81 -12.44 25.16
N ASP A 129 39.91 -11.62 24.64
CA ASP A 129 38.52 -11.53 25.13
C ASP A 129 37.59 -12.42 24.28
N PRO A 130 36.84 -13.37 24.90
CA PRO A 130 35.83 -14.15 24.19
C PRO A 130 34.82 -13.28 23.43
N THR A 131 34.52 -12.04 23.88
CA THR A 131 33.53 -11.17 23.21
C THR A 131 33.93 -10.78 21.78
N THR A 132 35.24 -10.80 21.47
CA THR A 132 35.77 -10.52 20.13
C THR A 132 35.30 -11.55 19.11
N SER A 133 35.08 -12.80 19.50
CA SER A 133 34.54 -13.82 18.59
C SER A 133 33.17 -13.47 18.02
N ALA A 134 32.37 -12.70 18.78
CA ALA A 134 31.04 -12.24 18.37
C ALA A 134 31.10 -11.07 17.39
N PHE A 135 32.28 -10.50 17.12
CA PHE A 135 32.46 -9.35 16.24
C PHE A 135 31.84 -9.57 14.85
N PHE A 136 32.23 -10.64 14.17
CA PHE A 136 31.71 -10.93 12.83
C PHE A 136 30.22 -11.23 12.85
N VAL A 137 29.72 -11.91 13.88
CA VAL A 137 28.28 -12.13 14.08
C VAL A 137 27.55 -10.79 14.17
N LYS A 138 28.03 -9.86 15.00
CA LYS A 138 27.44 -8.52 15.18
C LYS A 138 27.44 -7.74 13.86
N LYS A 139 28.53 -7.78 13.10
CA LYS A 139 28.63 -7.10 11.79
C LYS A 139 27.71 -7.70 10.74
N ILE A 140 27.63 -9.02 10.64
CA ILE A 140 26.72 -9.71 9.70
C ILE A 140 25.26 -9.36 10.02
N VAL A 141 24.88 -9.34 11.30
CA VAL A 141 23.52 -8.97 11.72
C VAL A 141 23.22 -7.49 11.43
N ALA A 142 24.18 -6.58 11.64
CA ALA A 142 24.03 -5.18 11.27
C ALA A 142 23.86 -5.01 9.74
N ALA A 143 24.66 -5.72 8.95
CA ALA A 143 24.59 -5.69 7.49
C ALA A 143 23.25 -6.25 6.96
N HIS A 144 22.74 -7.33 7.53
CA HIS A 144 21.39 -7.82 7.22
C HIS A 144 20.29 -6.83 7.60
N SER A 145 20.44 -6.14 8.72
CA SER A 145 19.49 -5.10 9.14
C SER A 145 19.47 -3.92 8.15
N LEU A 146 20.63 -3.57 7.61
CA LEU A 146 20.73 -2.55 6.57
C LEU A 146 20.13 -3.02 5.23
N GLN A 147 20.39 -4.27 4.83
CA GLN A 147 19.77 -4.88 3.66
C GLN A 147 18.23 -4.89 3.77
N LEU A 148 17.70 -5.13 4.97
CA LEU A 148 16.26 -5.04 5.24
C LEU A 148 15.74 -3.61 5.08
N ALA A 149 16.50 -2.60 5.55
CA ALA A 149 16.16 -1.20 5.35
C ALA A 149 16.14 -0.84 3.84
N ASP A 150 17.09 -1.34 3.05
CA ASP A 150 17.13 -1.11 1.59
C ASP A 150 16.00 -1.83 0.86
N TYR A 151 15.63 -3.04 1.30
CA TYR A 151 14.43 -3.71 0.82
C TYR A 151 13.18 -2.83 1.04
N VAL A 152 12.96 -2.34 2.26
CA VAL A 152 11.83 -1.45 2.57
C VAL A 152 11.89 -0.17 1.72
N LYS A 153 13.07 0.43 1.58
CA LYS A 153 13.31 1.61 0.75
C LYS A 153 12.94 1.38 -0.71
N SER A 154 13.14 0.18 -1.25
CA SER A 154 12.77 -0.17 -2.63
C SER A 154 11.26 -0.41 -2.81
N VAL A 155 10.60 -0.98 -1.79
CA VAL A 155 9.18 -1.33 -1.85
C VAL A 155 8.31 -0.09 -1.65
N LEU A 156 8.70 0.82 -0.75
CA LEU A 156 7.85 1.95 -0.36
C LEU A 156 7.48 2.90 -1.53
N PRO A 157 8.41 3.28 -2.44
CA PRO A 157 8.07 4.07 -3.62
C PRO A 157 7.10 3.36 -4.58
N SER A 158 7.18 2.03 -4.69
CA SER A 158 6.25 1.28 -5.53
C SER A 158 4.82 1.34 -5.00
N LEU A 159 4.65 1.36 -3.67
CA LEU A 159 3.35 1.54 -3.02
C LEU A 159 2.84 2.98 -3.16
N GLU A 160 3.73 3.97 -3.07
CA GLU A 160 3.42 5.38 -3.29
C GLU A 160 2.95 5.64 -4.73
N LEU A 161 3.60 5.05 -5.73
CA LEU A 161 3.17 5.15 -7.12
C LEU A 161 1.80 4.51 -7.35
N LYS A 162 1.56 3.33 -6.77
CA LYS A 162 0.25 2.65 -6.86
C LYS A 162 -0.87 3.51 -6.25
N LEU A 163 -0.58 4.21 -5.16
CA LEU A 163 -1.50 5.14 -4.50
C LEU A 163 -1.92 6.30 -5.41
N THR A 164 -0.98 6.83 -6.19
CA THR A 164 -1.22 7.99 -7.06
C THR A 164 -1.88 7.63 -8.38
N THR A 165 -1.78 6.37 -8.82
CA THR A 165 -2.17 5.94 -10.17
C THR A 165 -3.49 5.18 -10.24
N GLY A 166 -4.01 4.60 -9.15
CA GLY A 166 -5.18 3.72 -9.22
C GLY A 166 -6.15 3.83 -8.03
N TRP A 167 -7.34 4.38 -8.31
CA TRP A 167 -8.49 4.37 -7.39
C TRP A 167 -9.19 3.00 -7.26
N VAL A 168 -8.91 2.05 -8.17
CA VAL A 168 -9.77 0.84 -8.34
C VAL A 168 -9.30 -0.36 -7.50
N GLU A 169 -8.11 -0.30 -6.87
CA GLU A 169 -7.54 -1.37 -6.03
C GLU A 169 -7.25 -0.92 -4.58
N GLU A 170 -7.99 0.06 -4.07
CA GLU A 170 -7.74 0.70 -2.75
C GLU A 170 -7.54 -0.32 -1.62
N LYS A 171 -8.32 -1.41 -1.60
CA LYS A 171 -8.30 -2.38 -0.50
C LYS A 171 -7.00 -3.20 -0.44
N GLU A 172 -6.49 -3.67 -1.59
CA GLU A 172 -5.27 -4.49 -1.61
C GLU A 172 -4.03 -3.62 -1.41
N GLN A 173 -4.02 -2.43 -2.01
CA GLN A 173 -2.97 -1.45 -1.81
C GLN A 173 -2.90 -0.99 -0.34
N TRP A 174 -4.05 -0.73 0.28
CA TRP A 174 -4.14 -0.39 1.69
C TRP A 174 -3.64 -1.52 2.59
N LYS A 175 -4.03 -2.76 2.30
CA LYS A 175 -3.51 -3.93 3.03
C LYS A 175 -1.99 -4.05 2.90
N GLY A 176 -1.44 -3.81 1.70
CA GLY A 176 0.00 -3.79 1.45
C GLY A 176 0.71 -2.70 2.27
N LEU A 177 0.17 -1.48 2.23
CA LEU A 177 0.70 -0.33 2.97
C LEU A 177 0.63 -0.51 4.50
N GLN A 178 -0.49 -1.05 5.01
CA GLN A 178 -0.65 -1.36 6.43
C GLN A 178 0.32 -2.46 6.87
N THR A 179 0.50 -3.47 6.03
CA THR A 179 1.44 -4.55 6.30
C THR A 179 2.87 -4.04 6.36
N ILE A 180 3.30 -3.20 5.40
CA ILE A 180 4.67 -2.66 5.41
C ILE A 180 4.87 -1.68 6.58
N SER A 181 3.93 -0.78 6.88
CA SER A 181 4.03 0.14 8.02
C SER A 181 4.15 -0.62 9.34
N ARG A 182 3.33 -1.66 9.56
CA ARG A 182 3.43 -2.52 10.74
C ARG A 182 4.77 -3.26 10.82
N ARG A 183 5.25 -3.80 9.69
CA ARG A 183 6.55 -4.50 9.62
C ARG A 183 7.71 -3.55 9.91
N CYS A 184 7.71 -2.35 9.36
CA CYS A 184 8.73 -1.34 9.64
C CYS A 184 8.75 -0.96 11.13
N GLY A 185 7.58 -0.88 11.78
CA GLY A 185 7.50 -0.69 13.23
C GLY A 185 8.19 -1.82 13.97
N ASN A 186 7.80 -3.07 13.69
CA ASN A 186 8.43 -4.24 14.31
C ASN A 186 9.95 -4.30 14.09
N TYR A 187 10.45 -3.98 12.88
CA TYR A 187 11.88 -4.00 12.59
C TYR A 187 12.65 -2.90 13.32
N ARG A 188 12.03 -1.72 13.47
CA ARG A 188 12.61 -0.63 14.28
C ARG A 188 12.68 -1.06 15.74
N ASP A 189 11.60 -1.62 16.28
CA ASP A 189 11.53 -2.04 17.68
C ASP A 189 12.51 -3.19 17.94
N ASP A 190 12.64 -4.15 17.01
CA ASP A 190 13.62 -5.24 17.10
C ASP A 190 15.08 -4.69 17.09
N LEU A 191 15.36 -3.60 16.36
CA LEU A 191 16.68 -2.92 16.38
C LEU A 191 16.91 -2.14 17.68
N GLU A 192 15.88 -1.49 18.22
CA GLU A 192 15.93 -0.79 19.50
C GLU A 192 16.20 -1.77 20.65
N ASP A 193 15.49 -2.90 20.68
CA ASP A 193 15.73 -3.99 21.62
C ASP A 193 17.17 -4.53 21.51
N THR A 194 17.68 -4.66 20.27
CA THR A 194 19.06 -5.11 20.02
C THR A 194 20.08 -4.11 20.54
N LEU A 195 19.92 -2.81 20.27
CA LEU A 195 20.77 -1.73 20.77
C LEU A 195 20.79 -1.72 22.30
N LEU A 196 19.62 -1.80 22.94
CA LEU A 196 19.50 -1.86 24.40
C LEU A 196 20.16 -3.11 24.99
N SER A 197 19.99 -4.28 24.35
CA SER A 197 20.61 -5.53 24.81
C SER A 197 22.14 -5.52 24.73
N LEU A 198 22.70 -4.77 23.75
CA LEU A 198 24.14 -4.61 23.57
C LEU A 198 24.71 -3.43 24.39
N GLY A 199 23.85 -2.65 25.05
CA GLY A 199 24.25 -1.46 25.81
C GLY A 199 24.68 -0.26 24.96
N TYR A 200 24.28 -0.23 23.69
CA TYR A 200 24.59 0.85 22.76
C TYR A 200 23.67 2.04 22.94
N SER A 201 24.17 3.25 22.68
CA SER A 201 23.35 4.44 22.81
C SER A 201 22.30 4.52 21.70
N LEU A 202 21.10 5.02 22.04
CA LEU A 202 20.03 5.34 21.09
C LEU A 202 20.16 6.76 20.49
N THR A 203 21.19 7.51 20.89
CA THR A 203 21.44 8.86 20.40
C THR A 203 22.02 8.84 19.00
N THR A 204 21.74 9.88 18.21
CA THR A 204 22.38 10.07 16.90
C THR A 204 23.89 10.19 17.11
N PRO A 205 24.72 9.40 16.41
CA PRO A 205 26.16 9.53 16.55
C PRO A 205 26.62 10.86 15.96
N ASP A 206 27.50 11.55 16.68
CA ASP A 206 28.02 12.87 16.28
C ASP A 206 28.96 12.79 15.05
N LYS A 207 29.50 11.60 14.72
CA LYS A 207 30.47 11.41 13.63
C LYS A 207 30.30 10.07 12.91
N PHE A 208 29.49 10.05 11.85
CA PHE A 208 29.43 8.90 10.93
C PHE A 208 30.68 8.74 10.04
N THR A 209 31.50 9.78 9.89
CA THR A 209 32.52 9.87 8.83
C THR A 209 33.93 9.46 9.25
N ASN A 210 34.19 9.24 10.54
CA ASN A 210 35.55 8.97 11.04
C ASN A 210 35.62 7.75 11.97
N SER A 211 34.61 6.88 11.93
CA SER A 211 34.63 5.65 12.71
C SER A 211 35.44 4.57 12.00
N LYS A 212 36.17 3.77 12.78
CA LYS A 212 36.85 2.58 12.26
C LYS A 212 35.79 1.59 11.79
N TRP A 213 36.09 0.82 10.75
CA TRP A 213 35.19 -0.25 10.27
C TRP A 213 34.90 -1.30 11.36
N GLU A 214 35.69 -1.36 12.43
CA GLU A 214 35.51 -2.20 13.62
C GLU A 214 34.35 -1.74 14.53
N ASP A 215 33.89 -0.51 14.41
CA ASP A 215 32.87 0.02 15.32
C ASP A 215 31.49 -0.54 14.97
N CYS A 216 31.00 -1.47 15.79
CA CYS A 216 29.66 -2.05 15.60
C CYS A 216 28.56 -1.08 16.04
N GLU A 217 28.82 -0.20 17.02
CA GLU A 217 27.79 0.67 17.58
C GLU A 217 27.25 1.64 16.53
N VAL A 218 28.15 2.27 15.76
CA VAL A 218 27.78 3.20 14.69
C VAL A 218 26.94 2.52 13.60
N ASP A 219 27.23 1.26 13.27
CA ASP A 219 26.48 0.52 12.26
C ASP A 219 25.04 0.23 12.72
N TYR A 220 24.86 -0.20 13.96
CA TYR A 220 23.53 -0.44 14.53
C TYR A 220 22.74 0.85 14.68
N GLN A 221 23.37 1.93 15.15
CA GLN A 221 22.74 3.25 15.22
C GLN A 221 22.31 3.71 13.83
N TYR A 222 23.19 3.59 12.82
CA TYR A 222 22.85 3.94 11.45
C TYR A 222 21.65 3.15 10.93
N ALA A 223 21.64 1.82 11.11
CA ALA A 223 20.52 0.96 10.71
C ALA A 223 19.22 1.35 11.42
N TYR A 224 19.26 1.65 12.71
CA TYR A 224 18.12 2.11 13.50
C TYR A 224 17.55 3.44 12.99
N PHE A 225 18.39 4.47 12.82
CA PHE A 225 17.93 5.76 12.28
C PHE A 225 17.39 5.63 10.86
N ARG A 226 18.02 4.79 10.03
CA ARG A 226 17.54 4.51 8.68
C ARG A 226 16.15 3.88 8.70
N MET A 227 15.92 2.89 9.57
CA MET A 227 14.63 2.25 9.72
C MET A 227 13.57 3.21 10.29
N LYS A 228 13.95 4.06 11.25
CA LYS A 228 13.09 5.11 11.81
C LYS A 228 12.58 6.07 10.74
N THR A 229 13.46 6.61 9.89
CA THR A 229 13.06 7.48 8.77
C THR A 229 12.13 6.77 7.79
N LEU A 230 12.36 5.48 7.51
CA LEU A 230 11.49 4.69 6.63
C LEU A 230 10.10 4.46 7.26
N LYS A 231 10.04 4.24 8.57
CA LYS A 231 8.78 4.12 9.32
C LYS A 231 7.98 5.43 9.27
N GLU A 232 8.62 6.55 9.56
CA GLU A 232 7.99 7.88 9.47
C GLU A 232 7.41 8.13 8.08
N ARG A 233 8.17 7.80 7.01
CA ARG A 233 7.66 7.91 5.63
C ARG A 233 6.46 7.00 5.36
N ALA A 234 6.48 5.77 5.87
CA ALA A 234 5.36 4.84 5.72
C ALA A 234 4.10 5.31 6.46
N ASP A 235 4.25 5.95 7.63
CA ASP A 235 3.14 6.50 8.41
C ASP A 235 2.54 7.75 7.77
N ASN A 236 3.40 8.61 7.20
CA ASN A 236 2.95 9.74 6.40
C ASN A 236 2.12 9.26 5.21
N LEU A 237 2.59 8.22 4.49
CA LEU A 237 1.85 7.63 3.38
C LEU A 237 0.52 7.00 3.82
N MET A 238 0.48 6.34 4.98
CA MET A 238 -0.75 5.80 5.56
C MET A 238 -1.76 6.89 5.90
N THR A 239 -1.29 8.02 6.44
CA THR A 239 -2.13 9.18 6.78
C THR A 239 -2.70 9.81 5.51
N SER A 240 -1.88 10.01 4.48
CA SER A 240 -2.33 10.50 3.17
C SER A 240 -3.37 9.56 2.53
N MET A 241 -3.15 8.24 2.60
CA MET A 241 -4.12 7.27 2.09
C MET A 241 -5.45 7.31 2.84
N THR A 242 -5.42 7.45 4.17
CA THR A 242 -6.64 7.60 4.98
C THR A 242 -7.43 8.84 4.58
N GLY A 243 -6.73 9.96 4.29
CA GLY A 243 -7.35 11.16 3.76
C GLY A 243 -8.01 10.94 2.39
N LEU A 244 -7.33 10.26 1.46
CA LEU A 244 -7.87 9.90 0.16
C LEU A 244 -9.11 9.00 0.27
N ALA A 245 -9.04 7.96 1.12
CA ALA A 245 -10.17 7.06 1.37
C ALA A 245 -11.39 7.79 1.95
N SER A 246 -11.18 8.80 2.81
CA SER A 246 -12.26 9.63 3.31
C SER A 246 -12.92 10.47 2.20
N ILE A 247 -12.12 11.03 1.29
CA ILE A 247 -12.63 11.78 0.13
C ILE A 247 -13.39 10.85 -0.81
N ALA A 248 -12.87 9.63 -1.03
CA ALA A 248 -13.51 8.59 -1.81
C ALA A 248 -14.87 8.19 -1.25
N GLY A 249 -14.92 7.91 0.06
CA GLY A 249 -16.16 7.60 0.77
C GLY A 249 -17.19 8.73 0.67
N ASN A 250 -16.75 10.00 0.78
CA ASN A 250 -17.63 11.14 0.58
C ASN A 250 -18.17 11.22 -0.85
N HIS A 251 -17.35 10.95 -1.87
CA HIS A 251 -17.80 10.89 -3.25
C HIS A 251 -18.84 9.78 -3.47
N GLN A 252 -18.61 8.59 -2.91
CA GLN A 252 -19.57 7.50 -2.98
C GLN A 252 -20.89 7.86 -2.29
N ASN A 253 -20.83 8.45 -1.09
CA ASN A 253 -22.01 8.92 -0.37
C ASN A 253 -22.79 9.97 -1.19
N LEU A 254 -22.10 10.87 -1.88
CA LEU A 254 -22.73 11.85 -2.78
C LEU A 254 -23.40 11.17 -3.98
N GLU A 255 -22.77 10.16 -4.57
CA GLU A 255 -23.37 9.39 -5.66
C GLU A 255 -24.60 8.59 -5.21
N GLU A 256 -24.53 7.99 -4.03
CA GLU A 256 -25.65 7.28 -3.40
C GLU A 256 -26.79 8.24 -3.08
N ALA A 257 -26.50 9.41 -2.51
CA ALA A 257 -27.49 10.46 -2.27
C ALA A 257 -28.15 10.93 -3.58
N LYS A 258 -27.40 11.09 -4.67
CA LYS A 258 -27.96 11.40 -6.00
C LYS A 258 -28.85 10.28 -6.54
N ARG A 259 -28.50 9.01 -6.30
CA ARG A 259 -29.36 7.86 -6.66
C ARG A 259 -30.65 7.87 -5.85
N VAL A 260 -30.58 8.12 -4.55
CA VAL A 260 -31.74 8.23 -3.67
C VAL A 260 -32.62 9.42 -4.05
N LYS A 261 -32.04 10.59 -4.37
CA LYS A 261 -32.78 11.77 -4.87
C LYS A 261 -33.60 11.43 -6.11
N ARG A 262 -32.99 10.73 -7.08
CA ARG A 262 -33.68 10.29 -8.31
C ARG A 262 -34.82 9.31 -8.02
N LEU A 263 -34.63 8.40 -7.08
CA LEU A 263 -35.66 7.44 -6.67
C LEU A 263 -36.84 8.16 -6.00
N ASN A 264 -36.58 9.08 -5.07
CA ASN A 264 -37.63 9.85 -4.39
C ASN A 264 -38.43 10.74 -5.35
N LEU A 265 -37.76 11.36 -6.33
CA LEU A 265 -38.43 12.16 -7.36
C LEU A 265 -39.37 11.28 -8.19
N LEU A 266 -38.92 10.08 -8.57
CA LEU A 266 -39.74 9.12 -9.30
C LEU A 266 -40.95 8.65 -8.47
N ALA A 267 -40.77 8.40 -7.17
CA ALA A 267 -41.87 8.03 -6.27
C ALA A 267 -42.92 9.16 -6.17
N LEU A 268 -42.49 10.42 -6.05
CA LEU A 268 -43.39 11.58 -5.97
C LEU A 268 -44.24 11.77 -7.24
N LEU A 269 -43.72 11.34 -8.39
CA LEU A 269 -44.47 11.33 -9.65
C LEU A 269 -45.47 10.16 -9.74
N PHE A 270 -45.11 8.96 -9.27
CA PHE A 270 -45.97 7.79 -9.40
C PHE A 270 -47.12 7.72 -8.38
N ILE A 271 -46.96 8.26 -7.16
CA ILE A 271 -47.99 8.16 -6.11
C ILE A 271 -49.33 8.81 -6.56
N PRO A 272 -49.36 10.06 -7.07
CA PRO A 272 -50.62 10.68 -7.47
C PRO A 272 -51.22 10.04 -8.72
N LEU A 273 -50.37 9.57 -9.65
CA LEU A 273 -50.83 8.86 -10.85
C LEU A 273 -51.49 7.53 -10.50
N ALA A 274 -50.89 6.76 -9.61
CA ALA A 274 -51.48 5.53 -9.09
C ALA A 274 -52.82 5.79 -8.39
N TYR A 275 -52.91 6.87 -7.59
CA TYR A 275 -54.15 7.27 -6.94
C TYR A 275 -55.24 7.66 -7.93
N THR A 276 -54.94 8.47 -8.96
CA THR A 276 -55.92 8.80 -10.00
C THR A 276 -56.41 7.57 -10.75
N SER A 277 -55.49 6.65 -11.10
CA SER A 277 -55.86 5.40 -11.74
C SER A 277 -56.77 4.56 -10.86
N SER A 278 -56.50 4.47 -9.55
CA SER A 278 -57.33 3.71 -8.60
C SER A 278 -58.70 4.34 -8.39
N LEU A 279 -58.78 5.67 -8.26
CA LEU A 279 -60.02 6.39 -7.97
C LEU A 279 -61.01 6.27 -9.15
N PHE A 280 -60.53 6.46 -10.38
CA PHE A 280 -61.37 6.32 -11.57
C PHE A 280 -61.61 4.86 -11.98
N SER A 281 -60.79 3.91 -11.53
CA SER A 281 -61.04 2.48 -11.74
C SER A 281 -62.20 1.93 -10.90
N MET A 282 -62.68 2.66 -9.88
CA MET A 282 -63.75 2.19 -8.98
C MET A 282 -65.16 2.60 -9.42
N GLN A 283 -65.32 3.45 -10.43
CA GLN A 283 -66.63 3.99 -10.82
C GLN A 283 -67.00 3.61 -12.26
N ASP A 284 -68.10 2.85 -12.40
CA ASP A 284 -68.58 2.32 -13.69
C ASP A 284 -68.93 3.42 -14.73
N GLU A 285 -69.20 4.64 -14.28
CA GLU A 285 -69.54 5.79 -15.14
C GLU A 285 -68.36 6.31 -15.96
N TYR A 286 -67.13 6.01 -15.55
CA TYR A 286 -65.89 6.47 -16.21
C TYR A 286 -65.21 5.35 -17.02
N MET A 287 -65.87 4.21 -17.19
CA MET A 287 -65.39 3.11 -18.03
C MET A 287 -65.30 3.50 -19.52
N PRO A 288 -64.41 2.86 -20.30
CA PRO A 288 -64.39 3.03 -21.75
C PRO A 288 -65.79 2.72 -22.32
N ASN A 289 -66.28 3.57 -23.23
CA ASN A 289 -67.61 3.53 -23.84
C ASN A 289 -68.79 4.13 -23.03
N LYS A 290 -68.51 4.88 -21.95
CA LYS A 290 -69.52 5.67 -21.20
C LYS A 290 -69.40 7.18 -21.48
N SER A 291 -70.47 7.93 -21.24
CA SER A 291 -70.59 9.36 -21.55
C SER A 291 -69.52 10.24 -20.87
N HIS A 292 -69.04 9.84 -19.69
CA HIS A 292 -68.08 10.61 -18.89
C HIS A 292 -66.62 10.16 -19.01
N PHE A 293 -66.30 9.27 -19.95
CA PHE A 293 -64.93 8.78 -20.18
C PHE A 293 -63.91 9.91 -20.45
N TRP A 294 -64.34 11.04 -21.04
CA TRP A 294 -63.44 12.17 -21.30
C TRP A 294 -62.92 12.84 -20.02
N VAL A 295 -63.70 12.81 -18.92
CA VAL A 295 -63.31 13.40 -17.63
C VAL A 295 -62.05 12.73 -17.06
N TYR A 296 -61.91 11.41 -17.27
CA TYR A 296 -60.70 10.67 -16.91
C TYR A 296 -59.45 11.27 -17.55
N TRP A 297 -59.48 11.56 -18.85
CA TRP A 297 -58.34 12.12 -19.57
C TRP A 297 -57.98 13.52 -19.10
N VAL A 298 -58.98 14.37 -18.84
CA VAL A 298 -58.76 15.73 -18.33
C VAL A 298 -58.14 15.69 -16.93
N CYS A 299 -58.66 14.85 -16.04
CA CYS A 299 -58.11 14.69 -14.70
C CYS A 299 -56.71 14.06 -14.72
N ALA A 300 -56.48 13.02 -15.52
CA ALA A 300 -55.17 12.37 -15.63
C ALA A 300 -54.11 13.33 -16.16
N ILE A 301 -54.39 14.04 -17.26
CA ILE A 301 -53.46 15.03 -17.83
C ILE A 301 -53.24 16.19 -16.84
N GLY A 302 -54.31 16.66 -16.18
CA GLY A 302 -54.23 17.72 -15.16
C GLY A 302 -53.32 17.32 -14.00
N VAL A 303 -53.44 16.09 -13.49
CA VAL A 303 -52.61 15.57 -12.42
C VAL A 303 -51.17 15.37 -12.88
N VAL A 304 -50.92 14.85 -14.10
CA VAL A 304 -49.56 14.74 -14.66
C VAL A 304 -48.89 16.10 -14.75
N ILE A 305 -49.59 17.13 -15.26
CA ILE A 305 -49.05 18.48 -15.38
C ILE A 305 -48.78 19.05 -13.98
N PHE A 306 -49.73 18.91 -13.05
CA PHE A 306 -49.58 19.39 -11.68
C PHE A 306 -48.38 18.74 -10.98
N THR A 307 -48.27 17.41 -11.01
CA THR A 307 -47.13 16.70 -10.40
C THR A 307 -45.82 17.05 -11.08
N SER A 308 -45.82 17.21 -12.40
CA SER A 308 -44.62 17.63 -13.15
C SER A 308 -44.16 19.03 -12.74
N VAL A 309 -45.08 19.99 -12.61
CA VAL A 309 -44.79 21.34 -12.14
C VAL A 309 -44.29 21.31 -10.70
N VAL A 310 -44.93 20.56 -9.81
CA VAL A 310 -44.48 20.40 -8.42
C VAL A 310 -43.08 19.80 -8.36
N THR A 311 -42.79 18.75 -9.13
CA THR A 311 -41.44 18.17 -9.20
C THR A 311 -40.42 19.16 -9.76
N TRP A 312 -40.78 19.95 -10.77
CA TRP A 312 -39.90 20.95 -11.38
C TRP A 312 -39.60 22.09 -10.40
N VAL A 313 -40.60 22.57 -9.68
CA VAL A 313 -40.44 23.59 -8.63
C VAL A 313 -39.58 23.04 -7.49
N LEU A 314 -39.84 21.81 -7.04
CA LEU A 314 -39.05 21.16 -5.99
C LEU A 314 -37.59 20.96 -6.41
N ASP A 315 -37.33 20.50 -7.64
CA ASP A 315 -35.97 20.31 -8.14
C ASP A 315 -35.22 21.65 -8.31
N ARG A 316 -35.94 22.72 -8.64
CA ARG A 316 -35.36 24.07 -8.76
C ARG A 316 -35.18 24.77 -7.41
N ALA A 317 -36.01 24.46 -6.43
CA ALA A 317 -35.96 25.00 -5.07
C ALA A 317 -34.97 24.27 -4.17
N LEU A 318 -34.82 22.94 -4.32
CA LEU A 318 -33.80 22.14 -3.64
C LEU A 318 -32.50 22.12 -4.45
N ASN A 319 -31.53 22.93 -4.05
CA ASN A 319 -30.15 22.76 -4.51
C ASN A 319 -29.60 21.37 -4.12
N ASP A 320 -28.49 20.94 -4.74
CA ASP A 320 -27.81 19.66 -4.43
C ASP A 320 -27.41 19.49 -2.95
N ALA A 321 -27.44 20.56 -2.15
CA ALA A 321 -27.20 20.58 -0.70
C ALA A 321 -28.49 20.59 0.17
N ALA A 322 -29.68 20.44 -0.41
CA ALA A 322 -30.98 20.54 0.27
C ALA A 322 -31.26 21.88 1.00
N GLU A 323 -30.48 22.92 0.71
CA GLU A 323 -30.72 24.28 1.19
C GLU A 323 -31.75 25.00 0.32
N TRP A 324 -32.68 25.72 0.96
CA TRP A 324 -33.68 26.56 0.30
C TRP A 324 -33.01 27.77 -0.36
N SER A 325 -32.67 27.65 -1.64
CA SER A 325 -32.09 28.76 -2.42
C SER A 325 -33.19 29.50 -3.17
N LEU A 326 -33.70 30.58 -2.57
CA LEU A 326 -34.56 31.55 -3.29
C LEU A 326 -33.80 32.32 -4.39
N ALA A 327 -32.46 32.23 -4.44
CA ALA A 327 -31.63 32.92 -5.43
C ALA A 327 -31.80 32.38 -6.86
N ASN A 328 -32.20 31.10 -7.03
CA ASN A 328 -32.40 30.49 -8.34
C ASN A 328 -33.72 30.90 -9.03
N PHE A 329 -34.67 31.43 -8.26
CA PHE A 329 -35.92 31.96 -8.80
C PHE A 329 -35.73 33.27 -9.58
N LYS A 330 -34.65 34.02 -9.31
CA LYS A 330 -34.35 35.29 -10.00
C LYS A 330 -33.73 35.09 -11.41
N LYS A 331 -33.28 33.89 -11.75
CA LYS A 331 -32.71 33.56 -13.07
C LYS A 331 -33.75 32.86 -13.96
N TRP A 332 -34.82 33.55 -14.31
CA TRP A 332 -35.69 33.13 -15.41
C TRP A 332 -34.87 33.15 -16.71
N PRO A 333 -34.83 32.08 -17.53
CA PRO A 333 -34.12 32.14 -18.78
C PRO A 333 -34.96 32.97 -19.75
N ALA A 334 -34.49 34.17 -20.09
CA ALA A 334 -35.00 34.88 -21.25
C ALA A 334 -34.83 33.95 -22.47
N TRP A 335 -35.95 33.65 -23.11
CA TRP A 335 -36.05 32.81 -24.30
C TRP A 335 -35.03 33.31 -25.35
N GLY A 336 -33.98 32.53 -25.62
CA GLY A 336 -33.02 32.83 -26.69
C GLY A 336 -31.53 32.93 -26.35
N GLN A 337 -31.08 32.72 -25.10
CA GLN A 337 -29.63 32.66 -24.85
C GLN A 337 -29.07 31.24 -25.09
N LYS A 338 -28.31 31.12 -26.18
CA LYS A 338 -27.44 29.95 -26.46
C LYS A 338 -26.53 29.72 -25.25
N HIS A 339 -26.57 28.52 -24.69
CA HIS A 339 -25.60 28.09 -23.68
C HIS A 339 -24.18 28.38 -24.19
N PRO A 340 -23.33 29.09 -23.42
CA PRO A 340 -21.92 29.22 -23.80
C PRO A 340 -21.33 27.81 -23.77
N ARG A 341 -20.85 27.33 -24.92
CA ARG A 341 -20.02 26.14 -24.97
C ARG A 341 -18.79 26.43 -24.11
N GLU A 342 -18.59 25.67 -23.04
CA GLU A 342 -17.32 25.66 -22.31
C GLU A 342 -16.23 25.21 -23.27
N THR A 343 -15.49 26.17 -23.82
CA THR A 343 -14.26 25.91 -24.54
C THR A 343 -13.18 25.58 -23.52
N LEU A 344 -12.94 24.29 -23.32
CA LEU A 344 -11.74 23.78 -22.68
C LEU A 344 -10.53 24.36 -23.43
N ASN A 345 -9.77 25.22 -22.77
CA ASN A 345 -8.51 25.74 -23.30
C ASN A 345 -7.34 25.06 -22.58
N ARG A 346 -6.35 24.65 -23.36
CA ARG A 346 -5.17 23.90 -22.92
C ARG A 346 -4.30 24.78 -22.02
N THR A 347 -4.24 24.47 -20.73
CA THR A 347 -3.26 25.06 -19.80
C THR A 347 -1.85 24.60 -20.18
N LYS A 348 -0.84 25.46 -19.98
CA LYS A 348 0.57 25.21 -20.33
C LYS A 348 1.22 23.99 -19.64
N THR A 349 0.49 23.29 -18.77
CA THR A 349 0.89 22.05 -18.08
C THR A 349 0.35 20.77 -18.73
N GLY A 350 -0.37 20.86 -19.85
CA GLY A 350 -0.77 19.67 -20.63
C GLY A 350 -1.96 18.87 -20.08
N LEU A 351 -2.55 19.27 -18.95
CA LEU A 351 -3.75 18.64 -18.38
C LEU A 351 -5.00 19.49 -18.62
N TRP A 352 -6.07 18.86 -19.11
CA TRP A 352 -7.37 19.49 -19.28
C TRP A 352 -8.07 19.66 -17.92
N GLY A 353 -8.40 20.89 -17.55
CA GLY A 353 -9.13 21.17 -16.32
C GLY A 353 -9.85 22.53 -16.38
N PRO A 354 -10.96 22.70 -15.64
CA PRO A 354 -11.69 23.97 -15.59
C PRO A 354 -10.88 25.02 -14.82
N THR A 355 -10.59 26.15 -15.47
CA THR A 355 -9.84 27.26 -14.89
C THR A 355 -10.68 28.00 -13.84
N ARG A 356 -10.26 27.96 -12.56
CA ARG A 356 -10.74 28.91 -11.56
C ARG A 356 -10.21 30.30 -11.91
N GLN A 357 -11.10 31.24 -12.22
CA GLN A 357 -10.75 32.66 -12.31
C GLN A 357 -10.33 33.16 -10.92
N THR A 358 -9.06 33.53 -10.77
CA THR A 358 -8.57 34.31 -9.63
C THR A 358 -9.02 35.76 -9.82
N THR A 359 -10.00 36.19 -9.04
CA THR A 359 -10.36 37.60 -8.88
C THR A 359 -9.24 38.34 -8.15
N ARG A 360 -8.91 39.52 -8.67
CA ARG A 360 -7.93 40.47 -8.12
C ARG A 360 -8.62 41.44 -7.18
#